data_AF-A0A0G0BM45-F1
#
_entry.id   AF-A0A0G0BM45-F1
#
_cell.length_a   1.000
_cell.length_b   1.000
_cell.length_c   1.000
_cell.angle_alpha   90.00
_cell.angle_beta   90.00
_cell.angle_gamma   90.00
#
_symmetry.space_group_name_H-M   'P 1'
#
loop_
_entity.id
_entity.type
_entity.pdbx_description
1 polymer ?
#
loop_
_entity_poly.entity_id
_entity_poly.type
_entity_poly.pdbx_seq_one_letter_code
_entity_poly.pdbx_strand_id
1 'polypeptide(L)'
;MEKSKPFVSIIFGIFTILIIVLVLNFIWRFKELKAGRIWKPDFEFSNLGEQVMSGSNCERLSNLPDQNICFVSQANLEKNYKICEKIIVSDLDPTSSYNKGLCYGNVARTLNDVSICDNTSLSYKKICIENMGR
;
A
#
# COMPACT_ATOMS: atom_id res chain seq x y z
N MET A 1 42.26 -17.89 49.70
CA MET A 1 41.04 -17.16 50.07
C MET A 1 40.72 -16.15 48.97
N GLU A 2 39.59 -16.37 48.31
CA GLU A 2 39.15 -15.74 47.05
C GLU A 2 38.92 -14.22 47.17
N LYS A 3 39.56 -13.45 46.28
CA LYS A 3 39.28 -12.03 46.04
C LYS A 3 39.00 -11.75 44.55
N SER A 4 38.10 -12.52 43.92
CA SER A 4 37.76 -12.36 42.49
C SER A 4 36.31 -11.88 42.24
N LYS A 5 35.69 -11.19 43.20
CA LYS A 5 34.26 -10.80 43.10
C LYS A 5 33.91 -9.51 42.32
N PRO A 6 34.80 -8.56 41.95
CA PRO A 6 34.35 -7.32 41.30
C PRO A 6 34.12 -7.45 39.79
N PHE A 7 34.82 -8.37 39.11
CA PHE A 7 34.76 -8.46 37.64
C PHE A 7 33.44 -9.02 37.10
N VAL A 8 32.83 -9.97 37.83
CA VAL A 8 31.57 -10.59 37.41
C VAL A 8 30.43 -9.56 37.39
N SER A 9 30.39 -8.66 38.38
CA SER A 9 29.35 -7.63 38.49
C SER A 9 29.34 -6.66 37.30
N ILE A 10 30.52 -6.27 36.82
CA ILE A 10 30.66 -5.33 35.69
C ILE A 10 30.18 -5.97 34.38
N ILE A 11 30.50 -7.25 34.16
CA ILE A 11 30.09 -7.97 32.95
C ILE A 11 28.56 -8.07 32.88
N PHE A 12 27.89 -8.41 33.98
CA PHE A 12 26.42 -8.46 34.02
C PHE A 12 25.78 -7.11 33.69
N GLY A 13 26.36 -6.00 34.16
CA GLY A 13 25.88 -4.65 33.85
C GLY A 13 25.97 -4.29 32.36
N ILE A 14 27.05 -4.71 31.68
CA ILE A 14 27.21 -4.44 30.24
C ILE A 14 26.19 -5.24 29.42
N PHE A 15 25.99 -6.52 29.76
CA PHE A 15 25.03 -7.38 29.06
C PHE A 15 23.59 -6.87 29.17
N THR A 16 23.16 -6.38 30.34
CA THR A 16 21.81 -5.84 30.51
C THR A 16 21.59 -4.58 29.67
N ILE A 17 22.57 -3.67 29.61
CA ILE A 17 22.50 -2.47 28.78
C ILE A 17 22.40 -2.84 27.29
N LEU A 18 23.21 -3.80 26.81
CA LEU A 18 23.16 -4.25 25.42
C LEU A 18 21.80 -4.84 25.04
N ILE A 19 21.20 -5.65 25.90
CA ILE A 19 19.88 -6.22 25.66
C ILE A 19 18.81 -5.12 25.57
N ILE A 20 18.86 -4.13 26.46
CA ILE A 20 17.91 -2.99 26.42
C ILE A 20 18.03 -2.23 25.10
N VAL A 21 19.25 -1.94 24.64
CA VAL A 21 19.48 -1.25 23.37
C VAL A 21 18.95 -2.06 22.17
N LEU A 22 19.14 -3.38 22.17
CA LEU A 22 18.61 -4.26 21.12
C LEU A 22 17.08 -4.28 21.12
N VAL A 23 16.45 -4.38 22.29
CA VAL A 23 14.99 -4.38 22.43
C VAL A 23 14.40 -3.04 21.98
N LEU A 24 14.99 -1.91 22.38
CA LEU A 24 14.52 -0.59 21.97
C LEU A 24 14.65 -0.38 20.45
N ASN A 25 15.76 -0.81 19.85
CA ASN A 25 15.93 -0.80 18.39
C ASN A 25 14.89 -1.66 17.68
N PHE A 26 14.63 -2.87 18.21
CA PHE A 26 13.62 -3.76 17.64
C PHE A 26 12.22 -3.17 17.72
N ILE A 27 11.84 -2.58 18.88
CA ILE A 27 10.54 -1.91 19.05
C ILE A 27 10.39 -0.74 18.08
N TRP A 28 11.45 0.07 17.90
CA TRP A 28 11.42 1.20 16.98
C TRP A 28 11.26 0.75 15.53
N ARG A 29 12.03 -0.26 15.09
CA ARG A 29 11.89 -0.90 13.76
C ARG A 29 10.49 -1.48 13.55
N PHE A 30 9.91 -2.08 14.59
CA PHE A 30 8.57 -2.67 14.52
C PHE A 30 7.47 -1.62 14.45
N LYS A 31 7.66 -0.43 15.04
CA LYS A 31 6.74 0.71 14.87
C LYS A 31 6.73 1.21 13.43
N GLU A 32 7.88 1.27 12.76
CA GLU A 32 7.91 1.63 11.33
C GLU A 32 7.22 0.59 10.45
N LEU A 33 7.35 -0.70 10.76
CA LEU A 33 6.65 -1.77 10.02
C LEU A 33 5.12 -1.69 10.18
N LYS A 34 4.62 -1.25 11.34
CA LYS A 34 3.16 -1.04 11.55
C LYS A 34 2.64 0.25 10.92
N ALA A 35 3.47 1.28 10.79
CA ALA A 35 3.10 2.48 10.05
C ALA A 35 3.13 2.25 8.52
N GLY A 36 3.85 1.23 8.06
CA GLY A 36 4.15 0.99 6.64
C GLY A 36 3.64 -0.32 6.04
N ARG A 37 2.36 -0.66 6.23
CA ARG A 37 1.53 -1.60 5.41
C ARG A 37 0.87 -2.73 6.22
N ILE A 38 -0.43 -2.57 6.50
CA ILE A 38 -1.42 -3.62 6.26
C ILE A 38 -2.65 -2.92 5.67
N TRP A 39 -2.64 -2.73 4.35
CA TRP A 39 -3.87 -2.43 3.63
C TRP A 39 -4.69 -3.73 3.60
N LYS A 40 -5.79 -3.77 4.36
CA LYS A 40 -6.83 -4.77 4.13
C LYS A 40 -7.45 -4.46 2.75
N PRO A 41 -7.56 -5.43 1.83
CA PRO A 41 -8.26 -5.25 0.56
C PRO A 41 -9.77 -5.01 0.74
N ASP A 42 -10.27 -5.12 1.98
CA ASP A 42 -11.65 -4.82 2.36
C ASP A 42 -11.88 -3.31 2.61
N PHE A 43 -11.01 -2.44 2.10
CA PHE A 43 -11.14 -0.99 2.28
C PHE A 43 -12.36 -0.49 1.50
N GLU A 44 -13.53 -0.62 2.14
CA GLU A 44 -14.73 0.12 1.80
C GLU A 44 -14.37 1.60 1.73
N PHE A 45 -14.62 2.22 0.58
CA PHE A 45 -14.39 3.62 0.24
C PHE A 45 -15.22 4.61 1.08
N SER A 46 -15.69 4.22 2.25
CA SER A 46 -16.77 4.89 2.99
C SER A 46 -16.40 6.29 3.49
N ASN A 47 -15.12 6.64 3.64
CA ASN A 47 -14.72 7.96 4.17
C ASN A 47 -14.00 8.90 3.18
N LEU A 48 -13.58 8.41 2.01
CA LEU A 48 -13.08 9.27 0.91
C LEU A 48 -14.19 9.60 -0.11
N GLY A 49 -15.32 8.89 -0.06
CA GLY A 49 -16.43 9.05 -1.00
C GLY A 49 -17.12 10.42 -0.94
N GLU A 50 -17.10 11.12 0.20
CA GLU A 50 -17.93 12.32 0.36
C GLU A 50 -17.38 13.56 -0.36
N GLN A 51 -16.05 13.66 -0.56
CA GLN A 51 -15.46 14.76 -1.36
C GLN A 51 -15.27 14.41 -2.84
N VAL A 52 -15.38 13.14 -3.24
CA VAL A 52 -15.15 12.70 -4.63
C VAL A 52 -16.45 12.74 -5.46
N MET A 53 -17.62 12.87 -4.82
CA MET A 53 -18.94 12.60 -5.42
C MET A 53 -19.55 13.69 -6.33
N SER A 54 -18.91 14.82 -6.62
CA SER A 54 -19.44 15.74 -7.64
C SER A 54 -18.36 16.50 -8.41
N GLY A 55 -17.83 15.88 -9.47
CA GLY A 55 -16.98 16.57 -10.44
C GLY A 55 -15.53 16.75 -10.00
N SER A 56 -14.94 15.71 -9.40
CA SER A 56 -13.54 15.70 -9.01
C SER A 56 -12.64 15.81 -10.24
N ASN A 57 -12.10 17.01 -10.47
CA ASN A 57 -10.91 17.17 -11.32
C ASN A 57 -9.72 16.53 -10.60
N CYS A 58 -9.59 15.19 -10.68
CA CYS A 58 -8.43 14.46 -10.14
C CYS A 58 -7.10 15.03 -10.64
N GLU A 59 -7.12 15.65 -11.82
CA GLU A 59 -6.00 16.37 -12.45
C GLU A 59 -5.48 17.56 -11.60
N ARG A 60 -6.28 18.09 -10.66
CA ARG A 60 -5.88 19.21 -9.79
C ARG A 60 -5.15 18.78 -8.51
N LEU A 61 -5.09 17.48 -8.21
CA LEU A 61 -4.38 16.98 -7.04
C LEU A 61 -2.87 17.05 -7.28
N SER A 62 -2.16 17.74 -6.39
CA SER A 62 -0.70 17.93 -6.49
C SER A 62 0.09 16.67 -6.17
N ASN A 63 -0.52 15.73 -5.44
CA ASN A 63 0.10 14.49 -4.99
C ASN A 63 -0.30 13.35 -5.96
N LEU A 64 0.71 12.72 -6.57
CA LEU A 64 0.52 11.66 -7.57
C LEU A 64 -0.23 10.43 -7.01
N PRO A 65 0.12 9.88 -5.82
CA PRO A 65 -0.70 8.88 -5.15
C PRO A 65 -2.18 9.26 -5.00
N ASP A 66 -2.48 10.45 -4.47
CA ASP A 66 -3.86 10.90 -4.26
C ASP A 66 -4.61 11.06 -5.59
N GLN A 67 -3.92 11.57 -6.61
CA GLN A 67 -4.44 11.67 -7.97
C GLN A 67 -4.79 10.30 -8.55
N ASN A 68 -3.92 9.30 -8.39
CA ASN A 68 -4.17 7.95 -8.87
C ASN A 68 -5.35 7.30 -8.13
N ILE A 69 -5.44 7.48 -6.80
CA ILE A 69 -6.58 7.01 -5.99
C ILE A 69 -7.90 7.64 -6.48
N CYS A 70 -7.87 8.94 -6.78
CA CYS A 70 -9.02 9.66 -7.31
C CYS A 70 -9.49 9.05 -8.64
N PHE A 71 -8.59 8.81 -9.59
CA PHE A 71 -8.93 8.17 -10.87
C PHE A 71 -9.46 6.75 -10.70
N VAL A 72 -8.90 5.94 -9.79
CA VAL A 72 -9.42 4.59 -9.49
C VAL A 72 -10.86 4.67 -8.97
N SER A 73 -11.12 5.60 -8.04
CA SER A 73 -12.45 5.81 -7.46
C SER A 73 -13.44 6.24 -8.54
N GLN A 74 -13.04 7.19 -9.38
CA GLN A 74 -13.86 7.68 -10.48
C GLN A 74 -14.15 6.58 -11.51
N ALA A 75 -13.15 5.78 -11.89
CA ALA A 75 -13.32 4.64 -12.81
C ALA A 75 -14.35 3.63 -12.30
N ASN A 76 -14.33 3.34 -10.99
CA ASN A 76 -15.29 2.43 -10.35
C ASN A 76 -16.70 3.01 -10.28
N LEU A 77 -16.82 4.29 -9.88
CA LEU A 77 -18.10 4.99 -9.79
C LEU A 77 -18.77 5.10 -11.16
N GLU A 78 -18.00 5.49 -12.18
CA GLU A 78 -18.49 5.65 -13.55
C GLU A 78 -18.53 4.34 -14.34
N LYS A 79 -18.04 3.23 -13.77
CA LYS A 79 -17.89 1.93 -14.44
C LYS A 79 -17.12 2.04 -15.77
N ASN A 80 -16.14 2.94 -15.84
CA ASN A 80 -15.44 3.30 -17.07
C ASN A 80 -13.93 3.04 -16.95
N TYR A 81 -13.48 1.91 -17.51
CA TYR A 81 -12.07 1.52 -17.46
C TYR A 81 -11.14 2.49 -18.19
N LYS A 82 -11.63 3.31 -19.14
CA LYS A 82 -10.79 4.28 -19.86
C LYS A 82 -10.21 5.34 -18.92
N ILE A 83 -10.83 5.57 -17.77
CA ILE A 83 -10.32 6.49 -16.74
C ILE A 83 -9.02 5.94 -16.13
N CYS A 84 -8.86 4.61 -16.07
CA CYS A 84 -7.62 3.97 -15.61
C CYS A 84 -6.41 4.35 -16.49
N GLU A 85 -6.62 4.77 -17.74
CA GLU A 85 -5.52 5.24 -18.60
C GLU A 85 -4.89 6.54 -18.13
N LYS A 86 -5.63 7.35 -17.37
CA LYS A 86 -5.14 8.60 -16.77
C LYS A 86 -4.22 8.38 -15.56
N ILE A 87 -4.18 7.18 -15.01
CA ILE A 87 -3.30 6.84 -13.88
C ILE A 87 -1.86 6.86 -14.37
N ILE A 88 -1.05 7.70 -13.73
CA ILE A 88 0.37 7.82 -14.01
C ILE A 88 1.11 6.92 -13.02
N VAL A 89 1.58 5.78 -13.52
CA VAL A 89 2.43 4.88 -12.74
C VAL A 89 3.87 5.27 -13.01
N SER A 90 4.63 5.56 -11.95
CA SER A 90 6.08 5.68 -12.08
C SER A 90 6.66 4.30 -12.37
N ASP A 91 7.44 4.17 -13.44
CA ASP A 91 8.14 2.92 -13.80
C ASP A 91 9.07 2.42 -12.69
N LEU A 92 9.38 3.28 -11.71
CA LEU A 92 10.25 2.96 -10.59
C LEU A 92 9.57 2.12 -9.50
N ASP A 93 8.23 2.03 -9.47
CA ASP A 93 7.53 1.25 -8.45
C ASP A 93 6.31 0.48 -9.00
N PRO A 94 6.53 -0.72 -9.56
CA PRO A 94 5.44 -1.60 -9.96
C PRO A 94 4.61 -2.12 -8.77
N THR A 95 5.10 -1.95 -7.54
CA THR A 95 4.41 -2.33 -6.30
C THR A 95 3.54 -1.23 -5.71
N SER A 96 3.51 -0.06 -6.37
CA SER A 96 2.52 0.98 -6.11
C SER A 96 1.14 0.34 -5.99
N SER A 97 0.52 0.54 -4.83
CA SER A 97 -0.83 0.07 -4.50
C SER A 97 -1.91 0.67 -5.41
N TYR A 98 -1.54 1.53 -6.35
CA TYR A 98 -2.43 2.24 -7.26
C TYR A 98 -1.89 2.16 -8.69
N ASN A 99 -1.58 0.95 -9.14
CA ASN A 99 -1.20 0.69 -10.53
C ASN A 99 -2.44 0.48 -11.41
N LYS A 100 -2.25 0.63 -12.73
CA LYS A 100 -3.35 0.46 -13.71
C LYS A 100 -4.05 -0.89 -13.58
N GLY A 101 -3.29 -1.97 -13.33
CA GLY A 101 -3.85 -3.31 -13.18
C GLY A 101 -4.92 -3.42 -12.08
N LEU A 102 -4.72 -2.76 -10.94
CA LEU A 102 -5.71 -2.69 -9.86
C LEU A 102 -6.97 -1.90 -10.27
N CYS A 103 -6.80 -0.77 -10.97
CA CYS A 103 -7.92 0.01 -11.48
C CYS A 103 -8.79 -0.82 -12.44
N TYR A 104 -8.15 -1.42 -13.45
CA TYR A 104 -8.81 -2.29 -14.42
C TYR A 104 -9.51 -3.46 -13.74
N GLY A 105 -8.84 -4.13 -12.80
CA GLY A 105 -9.40 -5.28 -12.07
C GLY A 105 -10.63 -4.89 -11.23
N ASN A 106 -10.63 -3.72 -10.59
CA ASN A 106 -11.78 -3.24 -9.84
C ASN A 106 -12.98 -2.96 -10.74
N VAL A 107 -12.78 -2.29 -11.88
CA VAL A 107 -13.86 -2.04 -12.85
C VAL A 107 -14.38 -3.35 -13.44
N ALA A 108 -13.46 -4.24 -13.84
CA ALA A 108 -13.76 -5.58 -14.37
C ALA A 108 -14.60 -6.40 -13.39
N ARG A 109 -14.19 -6.48 -12.12
CA ARG A 109 -14.94 -7.17 -11.05
C ARG A 109 -16.32 -6.57 -10.83
N THR A 110 -16.37 -5.24 -10.83
CA THR A 110 -17.58 -4.46 -10.59
C THR A 110 -18.61 -4.55 -11.74
N LEU A 111 -18.16 -4.91 -12.94
CA LEU A 111 -18.98 -5.22 -14.11
C LEU A 111 -19.13 -6.73 -14.37
N ASN A 112 -18.39 -7.55 -13.63
CA ASN A 112 -18.22 -8.99 -13.88
C ASN A 112 -17.78 -9.30 -15.32
N ASP A 113 -16.84 -8.52 -15.86
CA ASP A 113 -16.35 -8.62 -17.25
C ASP A 113 -14.81 -8.72 -17.28
N VAL A 114 -14.30 -9.95 -17.48
CA VAL A 114 -12.87 -10.23 -17.54
C VAL A 114 -12.20 -9.66 -18.80
N SER A 115 -12.95 -9.39 -19.87
CA SER A 115 -12.40 -8.86 -21.13
C SER A 115 -11.84 -7.45 -20.95
N ILE A 116 -12.27 -6.74 -19.90
CA ILE A 116 -11.68 -5.45 -19.52
C ILE A 116 -10.18 -5.59 -19.20
N CYS A 117 -9.74 -6.72 -18.65
CA CYS A 117 -8.32 -7.01 -18.43
C CYS A 117 -7.52 -7.24 -19.72
N ASP A 118 -8.17 -7.44 -20.87
CA ASP A 118 -7.48 -7.55 -22.17
C ASP A 118 -7.10 -6.17 -22.73
N ASN A 119 -7.68 -5.09 -22.21
CA ASN A 119 -7.40 -3.72 -22.64
C ASN A 119 -6.17 -3.10 -21.94
N THR A 120 -5.42 -3.87 -21.15
CA THR A 120 -4.22 -3.38 -20.45
C THR A 120 -2.95 -4.10 -20.92
N SER A 121 -1.78 -3.58 -20.53
CA SER A 121 -0.49 -4.19 -20.89
C SER A 121 -0.31 -5.56 -20.23
N LEU A 122 0.57 -6.39 -20.79
CA LEU A 122 0.85 -7.73 -20.26
C LEU A 122 1.24 -7.71 -18.77
N SER A 123 2.01 -6.69 -18.35
CA SER A 123 2.44 -6.49 -16.96
C SER A 123 1.26 -6.27 -16.00
N TYR A 124 0.23 -5.53 -16.44
CA TYR A 124 -0.94 -5.21 -15.64
C TYR A 124 -2.05 -6.25 -15.75
N LYS A 125 -2.11 -7.00 -16.86
CA LYS A 125 -3.14 -8.01 -17.11
C LYS A 125 -3.17 -9.08 -16.02
N LYS A 126 -1.99 -9.55 -15.59
CA LYS A 126 -1.89 -10.53 -14.48
C LYS A 126 -2.53 -9.99 -13.19
N ILE A 127 -2.19 -8.75 -12.82
CA ILE A 127 -2.71 -8.08 -11.62
C ILE A 127 -4.22 -7.87 -11.73
N CYS A 128 -4.72 -7.51 -12.92
CA CYS A 128 -6.15 -7.36 -13.18
C CYS A 128 -6.92 -8.66 -12.93
N ILE A 129 -6.46 -9.77 -13.52
CA ILE A 129 -7.08 -11.09 -13.38
C ILE A 129 -7.04 -11.58 -11.92
N GLU A 130 -5.91 -11.40 -11.23
CA GLU A 130 -5.78 -11.79 -9.82
C GLU A 130 -6.74 -11.02 -8.90
N ASN A 131 -7.04 -9.75 -9.20
CA ASN A 131 -7.99 -8.95 -8.42
C ASN A 131 -9.45 -9.31 -8.66
N MET A 132 -9.78 -9.94 -9.79
CA MET A 132 -11.15 -10.41 -10.04
C MET A 132 -11.55 -11.58 -9.13
N GLY A 133 -10.57 -12.36 -8.65
CA GLY A 133 -10.80 -13.52 -7.79
C GLY A 133 -10.82 -13.22 -6.29
N ARG A 134 -10.70 -11.94 -5.89
CA ARG A 134 -10.74 -11.49 -4.49
C ARG A 134 -12.06 -10.79 -4.17
#